data_AF-A0A964XZZ4-F1
#
_entry.id   AF-A0A964XZZ4-F1
#
_cell.length_a   1.000
_cell.length_b   1.000
_cell.length_c   1.000
_cell.angle_alpha   90.00
_cell.angle_beta   90.00
_cell.angle_gamma   90.00
#
_symmetry.space_group_name_H-M   'P 1'
#
loop_
_entity.id
_entity.type
_entity.pdbx_description
1 polymer ?
#
loop_
_entity_poly.entity_id
_entity_poly.type
_entity_poly.pdbx_seq_one_letter_code
_entity_poly.pdbx_strand_id
1 'polypeptide(L)'
;MKHAVLIQRLCLALCATLSLSACAPIIIGGAMGGGVLVATDRRTPGTQIEDETIELKGKARMRDEFGDRARVVVNSFNRQVLLTGQVKNEKDRAHAEQVASRLENVKSVLNELEIGLPASLTTISKDTLVTTKVRATLVDSRDLFANAFSITTENGVVFLMGRVTAREAQSATDLVRTISGVRKVVRAFEIITEDELRRVMPPQPAPVEPKKMN
;
A
#
# COMPACT_ATOMS: atom_id res chain seq x y z
N MET A 1 -41.09 22.79 -12.40
CA MET A 1 -40.78 21.44 -12.93
C MET A 1 -39.37 21.30 -13.50
N LYS A 2 -38.86 22.24 -14.32
CA LYS A 2 -37.50 22.15 -14.91
C LYS A 2 -36.34 22.13 -13.88
N HIS A 3 -36.46 22.88 -12.79
CA HIS A 3 -35.44 22.91 -11.72
C HIS A 3 -35.39 21.63 -10.89
N ALA A 4 -36.53 20.95 -10.68
CA ALA A 4 -36.56 19.67 -9.96
C ALA A 4 -35.84 18.55 -10.75
N VAL A 5 -35.99 18.54 -12.08
CA VAL A 5 -35.29 17.60 -12.97
C VAL A 5 -33.79 17.90 -13.03
N LEU A 6 -33.40 19.19 -12.98
CA LEU A 6 -31.99 19.59 -12.96
C LEU A 6 -31.31 19.21 -11.63
N ILE A 7 -31.99 19.40 -10.50
CA ILE A 7 -31.50 19.00 -9.17
C ILE A 7 -31.39 17.48 -9.05
N GLN A 8 -32.37 16.73 -9.57
CA GLN A 8 -32.31 15.25 -9.57
C GLN A 8 -31.17 14.71 -10.44
N ARG A 9 -30.87 15.35 -11.58
CA ARG A 9 -29.71 15.00 -12.43
C ARG A 9 -28.37 15.36 -11.76
N LEU A 10 -28.31 16.48 -11.05
CA LEU A 10 -27.11 16.90 -10.31
C LEU A 10 -26.83 15.97 -9.12
N CYS A 11 -27.86 15.53 -8.40
CA CYS A 11 -27.74 14.54 -7.32
C CYS A 11 -27.34 13.15 -7.86
N LEU A 12 -27.87 12.72 -9.01
CA LEU A 12 -27.44 11.45 -9.64
C LEU A 12 -25.98 11.50 -10.09
N ALA A 13 -25.52 12.63 -10.64
CA ALA A 13 -24.12 12.82 -11.03
C ALA A 13 -23.19 12.87 -9.81
N LEU A 14 -23.61 13.50 -8.71
CA LEU A 14 -22.83 13.55 -7.47
C LEU A 14 -22.74 12.17 -6.80
N CYS A 15 -23.82 11.39 -6.77
CA CYS A 15 -23.82 10.01 -6.29
C CYS A 15 -22.95 9.07 -7.15
N ALA A 16 -22.91 9.29 -8.48
CA ALA A 16 -22.02 8.53 -9.37
C ALA A 16 -20.53 8.82 -9.08
N THR A 17 -20.17 10.03 -8.66
CA THR A 17 -18.80 10.37 -8.25
C THR A 17 -18.41 9.87 -6.85
N LEU A 18 -19.39 9.65 -5.96
CA LEU A 18 -19.17 9.05 -4.63
C LEU A 18 -18.95 7.53 -4.67
N SER A 19 -19.17 6.90 -5.83
CA SER A 19 -18.84 5.49 -6.07
C SER A 19 -17.33 5.27 -6.30
N LEU A 20 -16.53 6.34 -6.31
CA LEU A 20 -15.08 6.32 -6.40
C LEU A 20 -14.43 6.19 -5.00
N SER A 21 -14.99 5.34 -4.13
CA SER A 21 -14.27 4.91 -2.93
C SER A 21 -13.10 4.03 -3.37
N ALA A 22 -11.92 4.65 -3.36
CA ALA A 22 -10.64 4.02 -3.59
C ALA A 22 -10.43 2.82 -2.63
N CYS A 23 -10.62 1.61 -3.16
CA CYS A 23 -10.09 0.31 -2.74
C CYS A 23 -10.72 -0.84 -3.56
N ALA A 24 -11.64 -0.57 -4.48
CA ALA A 24 -12.03 -1.57 -5.46
C ALA A 24 -10.94 -1.68 -6.54
N PRO A 25 -10.40 -2.88 -6.84
CA PRO A 25 -9.59 -3.06 -8.03
C PRO A 25 -10.45 -2.65 -9.22
N ILE A 26 -9.92 -1.75 -10.04
CA ILE A 26 -10.55 -1.36 -11.30
C ILE A 26 -10.60 -2.63 -12.17
N ILE A 27 -11.74 -3.31 -12.17
CA ILE A 27 -12.01 -4.40 -13.11
C ILE A 27 -12.37 -3.74 -14.44
N ILE A 28 -11.36 -3.27 -15.17
CA ILE A 28 -11.53 -2.98 -16.60
C ILE A 28 -11.81 -4.32 -17.28
N GLY A 29 -13.04 -4.44 -17.79
CA GLY A 29 -13.58 -5.65 -18.37
C GLY A 29 -12.71 -6.21 -19.50
N GLY A 30 -12.62 -7.53 -19.54
CA GLY A 30 -11.92 -8.30 -20.56
C GLY A 30 -10.70 -9.04 -20.00
N ALA A 31 -10.54 -10.29 -20.44
CA ALA A 31 -9.53 -11.27 -20.03
C ALA A 31 -8.05 -10.79 -20.10
N MET A 32 -7.78 -9.55 -20.51
CA MET A 32 -6.45 -8.97 -20.64
C MET A 32 -6.10 -7.95 -19.55
N GLY A 33 -7.07 -7.39 -18.81
CA GLY A 33 -6.82 -6.35 -17.80
C GLY A 33 -6.97 -6.82 -16.35
N GLY A 34 -8.08 -7.49 -16.03
CA GLY A 34 -8.39 -7.93 -14.67
C GLY A 34 -7.53 -9.08 -14.15
N GLY A 35 -7.08 -9.98 -15.04
CA GLY A 35 -6.23 -11.12 -14.67
C GLY A 35 -4.76 -10.74 -14.41
N VAL A 36 -4.23 -9.73 -15.10
CA VAL A 36 -2.83 -9.30 -14.98
C VAL A 36 -2.57 -8.57 -13.65
N LEU A 37 -3.54 -7.80 -13.17
CA LEU A 37 -3.43 -7.12 -11.87
C LEU A 37 -3.42 -8.12 -10.70
N VAL A 38 -4.19 -9.20 -10.78
CA VAL A 38 -4.15 -10.31 -9.81
C VAL A 38 -2.87 -11.14 -9.95
N ALA A 39 -2.31 -11.27 -11.15
CA ALA A 39 -1.13 -12.10 -11.42
C ALA A 39 0.21 -11.51 -10.91
N THR A 40 0.24 -10.25 -10.51
CA THR A 40 1.48 -9.55 -10.12
C THR A 40 1.63 -9.36 -8.60
N ASP A 41 0.55 -9.52 -7.83
CA ASP A 41 0.64 -9.69 -6.39
C ASP A 41 1.08 -11.12 -6.09
N ARG A 42 2.15 -11.26 -5.31
CA ARG A 42 2.78 -12.54 -4.98
C ARG A 42 2.18 -13.17 -3.73
N ARG A 43 1.22 -12.50 -3.09
CA ARG A 43 0.44 -13.01 -1.97
C ARG A 43 -0.78 -13.78 -2.48
N THR A 44 -1.10 -14.86 -1.79
CA THR A 44 -2.36 -15.57 -2.05
C THR A 44 -3.54 -14.65 -1.72
N PRO A 45 -4.71 -14.83 -2.34
CA PRO A 45 -5.92 -14.08 -1.99
C PRO A 45 -6.26 -14.19 -0.50
N GLY A 46 -6.06 -15.38 0.11
CA GLY A 46 -6.25 -15.57 1.55
C GLY A 46 -5.36 -14.66 2.38
N THR A 47 -4.07 -14.53 2.03
CA THR A 47 -3.17 -13.62 2.73
C THR A 47 -3.49 -12.14 2.52
N GLN A 48 -4.04 -11.76 1.36
CA GLN A 48 -4.51 -10.38 1.16
C GLN A 48 -5.69 -10.04 2.09
N ILE A 49 -6.62 -10.99 2.26
CA ILE A 49 -7.75 -10.84 3.21
C ILE A 49 -7.25 -10.82 4.65
N GLU A 50 -6.26 -11.67 4.99
CA GLU A 50 -5.61 -11.66 6.31
C GLU A 50 -4.97 -10.29 6.60
N ASP A 51 -4.23 -9.72 5.63
CA ASP A 51 -3.62 -8.39 5.74
C ASP A 51 -4.67 -7.30 5.99
N GLU A 52 -5.74 -7.28 5.18
CA GLU A 52 -6.85 -6.32 5.36
C GLU A 52 -7.52 -6.47 6.73
N THR A 53 -7.72 -7.71 7.18
CA THR A 53 -8.27 -7.99 8.51
C THR A 53 -7.35 -7.50 9.63
N ILE A 54 -6.04 -7.70 9.50
CA ILE A 54 -5.03 -7.18 10.44
C ILE A 54 -5.06 -5.65 10.48
N GLU A 55 -5.12 -4.98 9.33
CA GLU A 55 -5.20 -3.52 9.26
C GLU A 55 -6.49 -2.99 9.92
N LEU A 56 -7.64 -3.59 9.63
CA LEU A 56 -8.92 -3.20 10.21
C LEU A 56 -8.96 -3.40 11.72
N LYS A 57 -8.60 -4.59 12.21
CA LYS A 57 -8.54 -4.89 13.65
C LYS A 57 -7.49 -4.02 14.34
N GLY A 58 -6.32 -3.87 13.73
CA GLY A 58 -5.23 -3.05 14.25
C GLY A 58 -5.63 -1.59 14.40
N LYS A 59 -6.22 -0.99 13.35
CA LYS A 59 -6.74 0.37 13.41
C LYS A 59 -7.78 0.56 14.52
N ALA A 60 -8.69 -0.41 14.70
CA ALA A 60 -9.67 -0.38 15.78
C ALA A 60 -8.97 -0.41 17.15
N ARG A 61 -8.05 -1.36 17.38
CA ARG A 61 -7.31 -1.47 18.65
C ARG A 61 -6.46 -0.23 18.95
N MET A 62 -5.77 0.33 17.96
CA MET A 62 -4.99 1.56 18.17
C MET A 62 -5.89 2.74 18.54
N ARG A 63 -7.08 2.84 17.94
CA ARG A 63 -8.07 3.85 18.32
C ARG A 63 -8.54 3.67 19.76
N ASP A 64 -8.85 2.44 20.17
CA ASP A 64 -9.33 2.14 21.52
C ASP A 64 -8.28 2.46 22.59
N GLU A 65 -7.01 2.15 22.32
CA GLU A 65 -5.90 2.33 23.27
C GLU A 65 -5.44 3.80 23.36
N PHE A 66 -5.33 4.49 22.22
CA PHE A 66 -4.70 5.80 22.15
C PHE A 66 -5.68 6.96 21.93
N GLY A 67 -6.82 6.71 21.29
CA GLY A 67 -7.76 7.76 20.87
C GLY A 67 -7.07 8.84 20.03
N ASP A 68 -7.42 10.10 20.28
CA ASP A 68 -6.82 11.25 19.58
C ASP A 68 -5.45 11.67 20.15
N ARG A 69 -4.94 10.96 21.17
CA ARG A 69 -3.66 11.30 21.82
C ARG A 69 -2.45 10.89 20.98
N ALA A 70 -2.64 10.00 20.01
CA ALA A 70 -1.63 9.53 19.09
C ALA A 70 -2.23 9.38 17.69
N ARG A 71 -1.39 9.47 16.67
CA ARG A 71 -1.76 9.10 15.31
C ARG A 71 -0.96 7.88 14.94
N VAL A 72 -1.59 6.71 15.03
CA VAL A 72 -0.98 5.43 14.65
C VAL A 72 -1.61 4.95 13.36
N VAL A 73 -0.79 4.80 12.32
CA VAL A 73 -1.16 4.20 11.05
C VAL A 73 -0.65 2.76 11.07
N VAL A 74 -1.57 1.84 10.77
CA VAL A 74 -1.30 0.39 10.72
C VAL A 74 -1.41 -0.05 9.27
N ASN A 75 -0.33 -0.60 8.73
CA ASN A 75 -0.32 -1.27 7.43
C ASN A 75 0.14 -2.72 7.60
N SER A 76 -0.36 -3.63 6.77
CA SER A 76 0.04 -5.03 6.75
C SER A 76 0.38 -5.49 5.34
N PHE A 77 1.47 -6.23 5.20
CA PHE A 77 1.81 -6.92 3.96
C PHE A 77 2.40 -8.29 4.27
N ASN A 78 1.80 -9.35 3.72
CA ASN A 78 2.17 -10.74 3.99
C ASN A 78 2.24 -11.08 5.49
N ARG A 79 1.33 -10.48 6.28
CA ARG A 79 1.21 -10.58 7.74
C ARG A 79 2.36 -9.93 8.54
N GLN A 80 3.23 -9.15 7.89
CA GLN A 80 4.13 -8.23 8.56
C GLN A 80 3.42 -6.90 8.75
N VAL A 81 3.34 -6.42 9.99
CA VAL A 81 2.72 -5.12 10.32
C VAL A 81 3.77 -4.04 10.33
N LEU A 82 3.47 -2.90 9.72
CA LEU A 82 4.20 -1.65 9.85
C LEU A 82 3.36 -0.67 10.67
N LEU A 83 3.94 -0.17 11.77
CA LEU A 83 3.38 0.93 12.55
C LEU A 83 4.13 2.22 12.22
N THR A 84 3.40 3.24 11.80
CA THR A 84 3.94 4.59 11.50
C THR A 84 3.06 5.67 12.12
N GLY A 85 3.58 6.89 12.17
CA GLY A 85 2.90 8.05 12.75
C GLY A 85 3.58 8.52 14.03
N GLN A 86 2.80 9.08 14.97
CA GLN A 86 3.34 9.76 16.15
C GLN A 86 2.65 9.38 17.45
N VAL A 87 3.46 9.17 18.48
CA VAL A 87 3.06 8.92 19.87
C VAL A 87 3.75 9.90 20.82
N LYS A 88 3.26 10.01 22.05
CA LYS A 88 3.74 11.03 23.01
C LYS A 88 5.08 10.69 23.66
N ASN A 89 5.41 9.40 23.78
CA ASN A 89 6.58 8.93 24.51
C ASN A 89 6.91 7.48 24.14
N GLU A 90 8.07 6.99 24.59
CA GLU A 90 8.56 5.63 24.30
C GLU A 90 7.66 4.54 24.89
N LYS A 91 6.98 4.80 26.01
CA LYS A 91 6.05 3.85 26.62
C LYS A 91 4.85 3.60 25.71
N ASP A 92 4.27 4.66 25.14
CA ASP A 92 3.18 4.55 24.17
C ASP A 92 3.66 3.88 22.87
N ARG A 93 4.89 4.16 22.43
CA ARG A 93 5.53 3.49 21.28
C ARG A 93 5.63 1.98 21.48
N ALA A 94 6.16 1.54 22.63
CA ALA A 94 6.31 0.14 22.98
C ALA A 94 4.93 -0.55 23.20
N HIS A 95 3.97 0.17 23.79
CA HIS A 95 2.61 -0.35 23.98
C HIS A 95 1.90 -0.60 22.64
N ALA A 96 2.03 0.32 21.67
CA ALA A 96 1.46 0.14 20.34
C ALA A 96 2.03 -1.12 19.64
N GLU A 97 3.33 -1.37 19.79
CA GLU A 97 3.96 -2.59 19.27
C GLU A 97 3.38 -3.86 19.89
N GLN A 98 3.23 -3.89 21.22
CA GLN A 98 2.65 -5.00 21.95
C GLN A 98 1.19 -5.25 21.55
N VAL A 99 0.41 -4.19 21.33
CA VAL A 99 -0.99 -4.29 20.88
C VAL A 99 -1.03 -4.91 19.48
N ALA A 100 -0.19 -4.44 18.56
CA ALA A 100 -0.11 -4.97 17.20
C ALA A 100 0.38 -6.43 17.16
N SER A 101 1.38 -6.78 17.96
CA SER A 101 1.97 -8.13 17.98
C SER A 101 1.02 -9.21 18.50
N ARG A 102 -0.04 -8.80 19.22
CA ARG A 102 -1.08 -9.70 19.76
C ARG A 102 -2.28 -9.86 18.83
N LEU A 103 -2.31 -9.13 17.71
CA LEU A 103 -3.34 -9.33 16.71
C LEU A 103 -3.18 -10.71 16.07
N GLU A 104 -4.31 -11.34 15.81
CA GLU A 104 -4.37 -12.65 15.19
C GLU A 104 -3.66 -12.65 13.82
N ASN A 105 -2.94 -13.73 13.54
CA ASN A 105 -2.18 -13.95 12.31
C ASN A 105 -0.99 -13.00 12.05
N VAL A 106 -0.68 -12.04 12.92
CA VAL A 106 0.54 -11.22 12.75
C VAL A 106 1.80 -12.08 12.88
N LYS A 107 2.71 -11.99 11.89
CA LYS A 107 4.02 -12.66 11.90
C LYS A 107 5.11 -11.83 12.55
N SER A 108 5.13 -10.54 12.26
CA SER A 108 6.14 -9.61 12.75
C SER A 108 5.59 -8.19 12.76
N VAL A 109 6.16 -7.33 13.61
CA VAL A 109 5.83 -5.92 13.70
C VAL A 109 7.10 -5.11 13.49
N LEU A 110 7.06 -4.16 12.56
CA LEU A 110 8.05 -3.14 12.38
C LEU A 110 7.51 -1.82 12.94
N ASN A 111 8.09 -1.37 14.06
CA ASN A 111 7.62 -0.19 14.77
C ASN A 111 8.47 1.04 14.43
N GLU A 112 7.93 1.88 13.55
CA GLU A 112 8.55 3.12 13.08
C GLU A 112 7.73 4.34 13.54
N LEU A 113 7.08 4.23 14.71
CA LEU A 113 6.43 5.36 15.35
C LEU A 113 7.46 6.36 15.84
N GLU A 114 7.23 7.64 15.53
CA GLU A 114 8.04 8.76 16.02
C GLU A 114 7.47 9.29 17.34
N ILE A 115 8.35 9.73 18.25
CA ILE A 115 7.92 10.46 19.44
C ILE A 115 7.73 11.92 19.06
N GLY A 116 6.51 12.43 19.15
CA GLY A 116 6.21 13.82 18.79
C GLY A 116 4.72 14.13 18.71
N LEU A 117 4.43 15.34 18.22
CA LEU A 117 3.07 15.76 17.94
C LEU A 117 2.57 15.11 16.63
N PRO A 118 1.27 14.77 16.54
CA PRO A 118 0.69 14.25 15.31
C PRO A 118 0.96 15.17 14.11
N ALA A 119 1.22 14.56 12.95
CA ALA A 119 1.44 15.27 11.70
C ALA A 119 0.28 16.23 11.37
N SER A 120 0.61 17.45 10.93
CA SER A 120 -0.39 18.43 10.47
C SER A 120 -1.05 18.00 9.15
N LEU A 121 -2.25 18.52 8.87
CA LEU A 121 -2.96 18.23 7.61
C LEU A 121 -2.14 18.58 6.36
N THR A 122 -1.33 19.63 6.42
CA THR A 122 -0.41 20.01 5.33
C THR A 122 0.68 18.96 5.11
N THR A 123 1.22 18.38 6.19
CA THR A 123 2.23 17.32 6.11
C THR A 123 1.62 16.06 5.52
N ILE A 124 0.46 15.64 6.04
CA ILE A 124 -0.30 14.50 5.51
C ILE A 124 -0.61 14.68 4.02
N SER A 125 -1.02 15.89 3.61
CA SER A 125 -1.30 16.20 2.20
C SER A 125 -0.06 16.08 1.31
N LYS A 126 1.10 16.55 1.80
CA LYS A 126 2.39 16.39 1.09
C LYS A 126 2.78 14.92 0.97
N ASP A 127 2.61 14.14 2.04
CA ASP A 127 2.93 12.71 2.06
C ASP A 127 2.03 11.91 1.12
N THR A 128 0.73 12.27 1.00
CA THR A 128 -0.15 11.69 -0.01
C THR A 128 0.37 11.93 -1.42
N LEU A 129 0.80 13.16 -1.74
CA LEU A 129 1.37 13.47 -3.05
C LEU A 129 2.68 12.71 -3.31
N VAL A 130 3.53 12.57 -2.30
CA VAL A 130 4.76 11.75 -2.40
C VAL A 130 4.38 10.29 -2.66
N THR A 131 3.44 9.74 -1.90
CA THR A 131 2.95 8.36 -2.09
C THR A 131 2.42 8.14 -3.50
N THR A 132 1.65 9.09 -4.05
CA THR A 132 1.15 9.03 -5.43
C THR A 132 2.29 9.04 -6.44
N LYS A 133 3.31 9.90 -6.26
CA LYS A 133 4.48 9.95 -7.15
C LYS A 133 5.29 8.65 -7.09
N VAL A 134 5.48 8.10 -5.90
CA VAL A 134 6.15 6.80 -5.70
C VAL A 134 5.40 5.70 -6.44
N ARG A 135 4.07 5.61 -6.24
CA ARG A 135 3.24 4.62 -6.93
C ARG A 135 3.29 4.78 -8.44
N ALA A 136 3.20 6.01 -8.96
CA ALA A 136 3.29 6.28 -10.39
C ALA A 136 4.67 5.86 -10.96
N THR A 137 5.75 6.16 -10.24
CA THR A 137 7.13 5.78 -10.64
C THR A 137 7.30 4.27 -10.70
N LEU A 138 6.74 3.52 -9.74
CA LEU A 138 6.79 2.06 -9.78
C LEU A 138 5.91 1.47 -10.89
N VAL A 139 4.80 2.10 -11.24
CA VAL A 139 3.95 1.69 -12.37
C VAL A 139 4.63 1.92 -13.71
N ASP A 140 5.38 3.01 -13.86
CA ASP A 140 6.13 3.33 -15.08
C ASP A 140 7.41 2.50 -15.25
N SER A 141 7.87 1.85 -14.17
CA SER A 141 9.04 0.99 -14.21
C SER A 141 8.78 -0.27 -15.03
N ARG A 142 9.72 -0.61 -15.93
CA ARG A 142 9.67 -1.83 -16.74
C ARG A 142 10.14 -3.09 -16.00
N ASP A 143 10.92 -2.89 -14.94
CA ASP A 143 11.61 -3.97 -14.23
C ASP A 143 10.97 -4.30 -12.87
N LEU A 144 9.94 -3.54 -12.47
CA LEU A 144 9.27 -3.69 -11.19
C LEU A 144 7.76 -3.82 -11.38
N PHE A 145 7.13 -4.70 -10.62
CA PHE A 145 5.67 -4.76 -10.55
C PHE A 145 5.18 -3.92 -9.39
N ALA A 146 4.45 -2.84 -9.66
CA ALA A 146 3.94 -1.95 -8.61
C ALA A 146 3.11 -2.68 -7.53
N ASN A 147 2.37 -3.73 -7.91
CA ASN A 147 1.55 -4.54 -7.00
C ASN A 147 2.37 -5.46 -6.07
N ALA A 148 3.68 -5.67 -6.36
CA ALA A 148 4.57 -6.39 -5.45
C ALA A 148 4.99 -5.54 -4.24
N PHE A 149 4.65 -4.24 -4.25
CA PHE A 149 5.03 -3.26 -3.23
C PHE A 149 3.79 -2.67 -2.54
N SER A 150 3.86 -2.56 -1.22
CA SER A 150 3.02 -1.64 -0.45
C SER A 150 3.86 -0.42 -0.05
N ILE A 151 3.26 0.76 -0.16
CA ILE A 151 3.93 2.04 -0.01
C ILE A 151 3.17 2.86 1.03
N THR A 152 3.86 3.24 2.09
CA THR A 152 3.37 4.20 3.09
C THR A 152 4.37 5.34 3.19
N THR A 153 3.88 6.58 3.20
CA THR A 153 4.72 7.75 3.44
C THR A 153 4.28 8.45 4.71
N GLU A 154 5.22 8.75 5.59
CA GLU A 154 4.97 9.49 6.83
C GLU A 154 6.12 10.50 7.04
N ASN A 155 5.78 11.78 7.13
CA ASN A 155 6.73 12.88 7.33
C ASN A 155 7.88 12.90 6.31
N GLY A 156 7.58 12.57 5.04
CA GLY A 156 8.57 12.43 3.97
C GLY A 156 9.46 11.17 4.05
N VAL A 157 9.24 10.28 5.02
CA VAL A 157 9.87 8.95 5.06
C VAL A 157 8.99 7.97 4.29
N VAL A 158 9.54 7.31 3.27
CA VAL A 158 8.83 6.30 2.50
C VAL A 158 9.18 4.92 3.01
N PHE A 159 8.19 4.18 3.45
CA PHE A 159 8.29 2.80 3.86
C PHE A 159 7.85 1.92 2.70
N LEU A 160 8.75 1.08 2.23
CA LEU A 160 8.49 0.12 1.17
C LEU A 160 8.40 -1.28 1.77
N MET A 161 7.20 -1.84 1.74
CA MET A 161 6.95 -3.24 2.06
C MET A 161 6.74 -4.04 0.77
N GLY A 162 6.96 -5.35 0.82
CA GLY A 162 6.79 -6.19 -0.36
C GLY A 162 7.47 -7.54 -0.24
N ARG A 163 7.03 -8.50 -1.05
CA ARG A 163 7.70 -9.79 -1.26
C ARG A 163 8.50 -9.72 -2.55
N VAL A 164 9.78 -9.41 -2.44
CA VAL A 164 10.60 -8.98 -3.59
C VAL A 164 11.97 -9.62 -3.58
N THR A 165 12.61 -9.72 -4.74
CA THR A 165 13.99 -10.20 -4.80
C THR A 165 14.96 -9.10 -4.36
N ALA A 166 16.20 -9.47 -4.01
CA ALA A 166 17.20 -8.49 -3.61
C ALA A 166 17.45 -7.42 -4.70
N ARG A 167 17.39 -7.83 -5.98
CA ARG A 167 17.50 -6.94 -7.14
C ARG A 167 16.35 -5.94 -7.20
N GLU A 168 15.12 -6.41 -7.05
CA GLU A 168 13.92 -5.56 -7.08
C GLU A 168 13.89 -4.60 -5.89
N ALA A 169 14.26 -5.07 -4.70
CA ALA A 169 14.36 -4.24 -3.51
C ALA A 169 15.36 -3.09 -3.70
N GLN A 170 16.52 -3.38 -4.31
CA GLN A 170 17.53 -2.37 -4.61
C GLN A 170 17.04 -1.38 -5.67
N SER A 171 16.53 -1.88 -6.80
CA SER A 171 15.99 -1.05 -7.88
C SER A 171 14.85 -0.13 -7.41
N ALA A 172 13.90 -0.66 -6.64
CA ALA A 172 12.82 0.12 -6.05
C ALA A 172 13.35 1.20 -5.11
N THR A 173 14.32 0.87 -4.25
CA THR A 173 14.95 1.86 -3.35
C THR A 173 15.63 2.97 -4.15
N ASP A 174 16.33 2.61 -5.22
CA ASP A 174 17.07 3.54 -6.07
C ASP A 174 16.15 4.49 -6.85
N LEU A 175 15.03 4.00 -7.35
CA LEU A 175 14.02 4.83 -7.99
C LEU A 175 13.30 5.75 -6.99
N VAL A 176 12.94 5.23 -5.82
CA VAL A 176 12.15 5.99 -4.85
C VAL A 176 12.95 7.12 -4.23
N ARG A 177 14.25 6.93 -3.97
CA ARG A 177 15.11 7.98 -3.40
C ARG A 177 15.29 9.20 -4.30
N THR A 178 15.05 9.09 -5.61
CA THR A 178 15.16 10.24 -6.53
C THR A 178 13.91 11.11 -6.58
N ILE A 179 12.83 10.70 -5.92
CA ILE A 179 11.54 11.41 -5.97
C ILE A 179 11.57 12.62 -5.04
N SER A 180 11.23 13.79 -5.58
CA SER A 180 11.12 15.03 -4.80
C SER A 180 10.12 14.89 -3.66
N GLY A 181 10.57 15.21 -2.45
CA GLY A 181 9.79 15.11 -1.21
C GLY A 181 10.13 13.86 -0.37
N VAL A 182 10.85 12.89 -0.94
CA VAL A 182 11.39 11.75 -0.18
C VAL A 182 12.62 12.20 0.59
N ARG A 183 12.59 12.04 1.91
CA ARG A 183 13.70 12.34 2.83
C ARG A 183 14.51 11.10 3.18
N LYS A 184 13.83 9.96 3.33
CA LYS A 184 14.41 8.67 3.72
C LYS A 184 13.57 7.56 3.11
N VAL A 185 14.22 6.46 2.75
CA VAL A 185 13.54 5.21 2.37
C VAL A 185 13.84 4.16 3.42
N VAL A 186 12.81 3.56 3.99
CA VAL A 186 12.89 2.43 4.92
C VAL A 186 12.42 1.18 4.19
N ARG A 187 13.26 0.15 4.21
CA ARG A 187 13.02 -1.13 3.53
C ARG A 187 12.43 -2.12 4.53
N ALA A 188 11.17 -2.51 4.30
CA ALA A 188 10.43 -3.49 5.08
C ALA A 188 10.04 -4.67 4.18
N PHE A 189 11.03 -5.20 3.47
CA PHE A 189 10.84 -6.25 2.48
C PHE A 189 10.99 -7.64 3.08
N GLU A 190 10.15 -8.56 2.62
CA GLU A 190 10.44 -9.99 2.67
C GLU A 190 11.22 -10.36 1.42
N ILE A 191 12.50 -10.64 1.58
CA ILE A 191 13.38 -10.98 0.46
C ILE A 191 13.16 -12.44 0.05
N ILE A 192 12.75 -12.64 -1.19
CA ILE A 192 12.57 -13.96 -1.80
C ILE A 192 13.68 -14.25 -2.81
N THR A 193 13.94 -15.54 -3.04
CA THR A 193 14.87 -15.97 -4.10
C THR A 193 14.24 -15.84 -5.49
N GLU A 194 15.05 -15.78 -6.54
CA GLU A 194 14.55 -15.76 -7.92
C GLU A 194 13.78 -17.06 -8.27
N ASP A 195 14.17 -18.20 -7.70
CA ASP A 195 13.44 -19.47 -7.89
C ASP A 195 12.11 -19.51 -7.12
N GLU A 196 12.02 -18.85 -5.96
CA GLU A 196 10.73 -18.63 -5.30
C GLU A 196 9.85 -17.70 -6.12
N LEU A 197 10.41 -16.59 -6.64
CA LEU A 197 9.68 -15.67 -7.51
C LEU A 197 9.04 -16.39 -8.71
N ARG A 198 9.79 -17.26 -9.38
CA ARG A 198 9.30 -18.07 -10.52
C ARG A 198 8.17 -19.02 -10.15
N ARG A 199 8.08 -19.45 -8.89
CA ARG A 199 7.02 -20.34 -8.41
C ARG A 199 5.75 -19.61 -8.03
N VAL A 200 5.88 -18.38 -7.51
CA VAL A 200 4.73 -17.58 -7.06
C VAL A 200 4.13 -16.71 -8.18
N MET A 201 4.90 -16.42 -9.23
CA MET A 201 4.43 -15.64 -10.38
C MET A 201 4.12 -16.59 -11.54
N PRO A 202 2.91 -16.54 -12.15
CA PRO A 202 2.60 -17.36 -13.33
C PRO A 202 3.56 -17.03 -14.49
N PRO A 203 3.85 -17.98 -15.39
CA PRO A 203 4.73 -17.74 -16.53
C PRO A 203 4.24 -16.54 -17.34
N GLN A 204 5.12 -15.60 -17.68
CA GLN A 204 4.80 -14.58 -18.68
C GLN A 204 4.40 -15.30 -19.99
N PRO A 205 3.29 -14.92 -20.63
CA PRO A 205 3.02 -15.37 -21.98
C PRO A 205 4.23 -15.03 -22.85
N ALA A 206 4.73 -16.00 -23.62
CA ALA A 206 5.82 -15.75 -24.55
C ALA A 206 5.48 -14.55 -25.44
N PRO A 207 6.46 -13.72 -25.83
CA PRO A 207 6.24 -12.67 -26.81
C PRO A 207 5.52 -13.28 -28.01
N VAL A 208 4.36 -12.73 -28.37
CA VAL A 208 3.64 -13.16 -29.57
C VAL A 208 4.54 -12.80 -30.74
N GLU A 209 5.25 -13.78 -31.30
CA GLU A 209 6.01 -13.57 -32.53
C GLU A 209 5.05 -12.99 -33.57
N PRO A 210 5.41 -11.88 -34.24
CA PRO A 210 4.56 -11.31 -35.27
C PRO A 210 4.35 -12.39 -36.33
N LYS A 211 3.11 -12.87 -36.44
CA LYS A 211 2.69 -13.82 -37.46
C LYS A 211 3.08 -13.22 -38.80
N LYS A 212 4.13 -13.77 -39.44
CA LYS A 212 4.53 -13.38 -40.79
C LYS A 212 3.32 -13.60 -41.69
N MET A 213 2.73 -12.51 -42.16
CA MET A 213 1.68 -12.53 -43.16
C MET A 213 2.38 -12.83 -44.47
N ASN A 214 2.30 -14.09 -44.91
CA ASN A 214 2.74 -14.52 -46.23
C ASN A 214 1.58 -14.33 -47.22
#